data_AF-A0A9D8BUF0-F1
#
_entry.id   AF-A0A9D8BUF0-F1
#
_cell.length_a   1.000
_cell.length_b   1.000
_cell.length_c   1.000
_cell.angle_alpha   90.00
_cell.angle_beta   90.00
_cell.angle_gamma   90.00
#
_symmetry.space_group_name_H-M   'P 1'
#
loop_
_entity.id
_entity.type
_entity.pdbx_description
1 polymer ?
#
loop_
_entity_poly.entity_id
_entity_poly.type
_entity_poly.pdbx_seq_one_letter_code
_entity_poly.pdbx_strand_id
1 'polypeptide(L)'
;QLLDTNKPELEHLRLFPRPQVLAQASSDALGALGIVRQRQVAIVSLAKAMVSGEIRLDPVGDDKQAVRRTVQQLCDLPGFGEWTAQYIAMRALKYSDALPAGDVALHRALGLHGEALAKRQILERSKAWMPWRSYAVIRAWHSLA
;
A
#
# COMPACT_ATOMS: atom_id res chain seq x y z
N GLN A 1 -6.31 21.18 3.78
CA GLN A 1 -7.10 22.21 3.09
C GLN A 1 -8.57 21.89 3.31
N LEU A 2 -9.40 22.87 3.70
CA LEU A 2 -10.86 22.65 3.81
C LEU A 2 -11.44 22.51 2.40
N LEU A 3 -12.42 21.61 2.26
CA LEU A 3 -13.17 21.48 1.03
C LEU A 3 -14.27 22.54 1.01
N ASP A 4 -14.15 23.50 0.09
CA ASP A 4 -15.29 24.34 -0.26
C ASP A 4 -16.20 23.54 -1.20
N THR A 5 -17.32 23.07 -0.65
CA THR A 5 -18.28 22.21 -1.35
C THR A 5 -19.57 22.96 -1.68
N ASN A 6 -19.71 24.22 -1.28
CA ASN A 6 -21.00 24.95 -1.24
C ASN A 6 -22.13 24.19 -0.50
N LYS A 7 -21.77 23.27 0.39
CA LYS A 7 -22.67 22.49 1.23
C LYS A 7 -22.28 22.67 2.69
N PRO A 8 -23.06 23.40 3.50
CA PRO A 8 -22.74 23.70 4.90
C PRO A 8 -22.42 22.44 5.71
N GLU A 9 -23.12 21.32 5.42
CA GLU A 9 -22.91 20.05 6.09
C GLU A 9 -21.56 19.39 5.80
N LEU A 10 -20.80 19.85 4.80
CA LEU A 10 -19.51 19.30 4.40
C LEU A 10 -18.33 20.27 4.64
N GLU A 11 -18.58 21.49 5.12
CA GLU A 11 -17.54 22.52 5.34
C GLU A 11 -16.48 22.11 6.36
N HIS A 12 -16.79 21.15 7.24
CA HIS A 12 -15.85 20.62 8.23
C HIS A 12 -14.90 19.54 7.68
N LEU A 13 -15.10 19.10 6.43
CA LEU A 13 -14.28 18.07 5.81
C LEU A 13 -12.92 18.63 5.39
N ARG A 14 -11.87 17.86 5.69
CA ARG A 14 -10.48 18.19 5.31
C ARG A 14 -9.99 17.20 4.27
N LEU A 15 -9.35 17.74 3.24
CA LEU A 15 -8.57 16.92 2.31
C LEU A 15 -7.41 16.25 3.03
N PHE A 16 -7.07 15.05 2.58
CA PHE A 16 -5.85 14.38 2.99
C PHE A 16 -4.63 15.25 2.64
N PRO A 17 -3.59 15.31 3.51
CA PRO A 17 -2.40 16.12 3.24
C PRO A 17 -1.69 15.71 1.94
N ARG A 18 -1.25 16.71 1.17
CA ARG A 18 -0.39 16.48 -0.01
C ARG A 18 1.00 15.97 0.42
N PRO A 19 1.73 15.26 -0.46
CA PRO A 19 3.10 14.81 -0.16
C PRO A 19 4.03 15.92 0.34
N GLN A 20 3.93 17.14 -0.19
CA GLN A 20 4.73 18.29 0.25
C GLN A 20 4.52 18.62 1.73
N VAL A 21 3.30 18.46 2.24
CA VAL A 21 2.97 18.71 3.65
C VAL A 21 3.55 17.59 4.52
N LEU A 22 3.37 16.34 4.10
CA LEU A 22 3.87 15.18 4.84
C LEU A 22 5.40 15.11 4.86
N ALA A 23 6.07 15.52 3.78
CA ALA A 23 7.52 15.56 3.68
C ALA A 23 8.17 16.52 4.69
N GLN A 24 7.42 17.53 5.15
CA GLN A 24 7.83 18.54 6.12
C GLN A 24 7.29 18.27 7.54
N ALA A 25 6.48 17.22 7.73
CA ALA A 25 5.88 16.92 9.01
C ALA A 25 6.95 16.54 10.05
N SER A 26 6.88 17.13 11.24
CA SER A 26 7.77 16.80 12.34
C SER A 26 7.36 15.51 13.04
N SER A 27 8.32 14.85 13.69
CA SER A 27 8.07 13.67 14.52
C SER A 27 7.04 13.96 15.62
N ASP A 28 7.08 15.16 16.21
CA ASP A 28 6.17 15.57 17.28
C ASP A 28 4.74 15.75 16.75
N ALA A 29 4.58 16.39 15.58
CA ALA A 29 3.28 16.60 14.97
C ALA A 29 2.60 15.27 14.61
N LEU A 30 3.36 14.30 14.06
CA LEU A 30 2.83 12.96 13.78
C LEU A 30 2.62 12.14 15.05
N GLY A 31 3.47 12.32 16.06
CA GLY A 31 3.36 11.67 17.36
C GLY A 31 2.11 12.09 18.13
N ALA A 32 1.75 13.38 18.06
CA ALA A 32 0.50 13.90 18.63
C ALA A 32 -0.76 13.26 18.01
N LEU A 33 -0.65 12.68 16.80
CA LEU A 33 -1.73 11.91 16.16
C LEU A 33 -1.73 10.42 16.53
N GLY A 34 -0.88 10.00 17.48
CA GLY A 34 -0.74 8.59 17.89
C GLY A 34 0.01 7.70 16.89
N ILE A 35 0.69 8.30 15.90
CA ILE A 35 1.45 7.53 14.91
C ILE A 35 2.78 7.12 15.54
N VAL A 36 3.08 5.82 15.58
CA VAL A 36 4.35 5.30 16.11
C VAL A 36 5.55 5.68 15.24
N ARG A 37 6.72 5.86 15.84
CA ARG A 37 7.95 6.37 15.20
C ARG A 37 8.32 5.66 13.89
N GLN A 38 8.22 4.34 13.83
CA GLN A 38 8.51 3.58 12.60
C GLN A 38 7.59 3.97 11.43
N ARG A 39 6.30 4.20 11.70
CA ARG A 39 5.33 4.64 10.69
C ARG A 39 5.53 6.10 10.31
N GLN A 40 5.93 6.95 11.26
CA GLN A 40 6.29 8.34 10.97
C GLN A 40 7.42 8.40 9.95
N VAL A 41 8.48 7.61 10.16
CA VAL A 41 9.63 7.53 9.24
C VAL A 41 9.17 7.07 7.85
N ALA A 42 8.34 6.03 7.77
CA ALA A 42 7.81 5.53 6.50
C ALA A 42 6.94 6.58 5.75
N ILE A 43 6.07 7.29 6.47
CA ILE A 43 5.21 8.33 5.89
C ILE A 43 6.06 9.46 5.31
N VAL A 44 7.02 9.96 6.10
CA VAL A 44 7.87 11.08 5.69
C VAL A 44 8.83 10.66 4.56
N SER A 45 9.38 9.45 4.59
CA SER A 45 10.29 8.95 3.55
C SER A 45 9.57 8.82 2.20
N LEU A 46 8.38 8.21 2.18
CA LEU A 46 7.58 8.11 0.96
C LEU A 46 7.16 9.50 0.45
N ALA A 47 6.73 10.38 1.35
CA ALA A 47 6.35 11.73 0.97
C ALA A 47 7.51 12.50 0.31
N LYS A 48 8.74 12.37 0.85
CA LYS A 48 9.94 12.97 0.25
C LYS A 48 10.27 12.38 -1.12
N ALA A 49 10.21 11.06 -1.28
CA ALA A 49 10.43 10.40 -2.56
C ALA A 49 9.39 10.78 -3.63
N MET A 50 8.15 11.05 -3.21
CA MET A 50 7.12 11.56 -4.11
C MET A 50 7.36 13.03 -4.50
N VAL A 51 7.83 13.85 -3.56
CA VAL A 51 8.15 15.27 -3.82
C VAL A 51 9.36 15.42 -4.74
N SER A 52 10.38 14.57 -4.60
CA SER A 52 11.55 14.55 -5.51
C SER A 52 11.20 14.00 -6.90
N GLY A 53 10.06 13.31 -7.04
CA GLY A 53 9.67 12.62 -8.26
C GLY A 53 10.35 11.26 -8.46
N GLU A 54 11.11 10.79 -7.48
CA GLU A 54 11.72 9.46 -7.46
C GLU A 54 10.66 8.36 -7.54
N ILE A 55 9.58 8.51 -6.76
CA ILE A 55 8.44 7.59 -6.76
C ILE A 55 7.20 8.32 -7.25
N ARG A 56 6.52 7.73 -8.24
CA ARG A 56 5.17 8.14 -8.67
C ARG A 56 4.19 7.01 -8.39
N LEU A 57 3.06 7.34 -7.77
CA LEU A 57 2.01 6.40 -7.40
C LEU A 57 0.76 6.54 -8.29
N ASP A 58 0.91 7.14 -9.47
CA ASP A 58 -0.14 7.20 -10.47
C ASP A 58 -0.52 5.78 -10.96
N PRO A 59 -1.78 5.54 -11.33
CA PRO A 59 -2.17 4.28 -11.93
C PRO A 59 -1.35 3.98 -13.19
N VAL A 60 -0.66 2.84 -13.18
CA VAL A 60 0.08 2.32 -14.35
C VAL A 60 -0.57 1.05 -14.90
N GLY A 61 -1.62 0.53 -14.24
CA GLY A 61 -2.33 -0.67 -14.65
C GLY A 61 -1.40 -1.88 -14.67
N ASP A 62 -1.38 -2.59 -15.80
CA ASP A 62 -0.64 -3.84 -15.97
C ASP A 62 0.71 -3.68 -16.68
N ASP A 63 1.27 -2.46 -16.72
CA ASP A 63 2.67 -2.24 -17.08
C ASP A 63 3.58 -2.86 -16.01
N LYS A 64 3.96 -4.10 -16.25
CA LYS A 64 4.81 -4.89 -15.35
C LYS A 64 6.17 -4.24 -15.08
N GLN A 65 6.73 -3.50 -16.04
CA GLN A 65 8.04 -2.86 -15.85
C GLN A 65 7.91 -1.62 -14.96
N ALA A 66 6.87 -0.80 -15.18
CA ALA A 66 6.57 0.32 -14.29
C ALA A 66 6.28 -0.16 -12.87
N VAL A 67 5.42 -1.17 -12.71
CA VAL A 67 5.08 -1.74 -11.39
C VAL A 67 6.31 -2.30 -10.69
N ARG A 68 7.14 -3.11 -11.37
CA ARG A 68 8.36 -3.67 -10.76
C ARG A 68 9.32 -2.58 -10.28
N ARG A 69 9.50 -1.52 -11.06
CA ARG A 69 10.33 -0.37 -10.66
C ARG A 69 9.77 0.29 -9.41
N THR A 70 8.48 0.62 -9.40
CA THR A 70 7.86 1.28 -8.23
C THR A 70 7.88 0.39 -6.99
N VAL A 71 7.63 -0.91 -7.11
CA VAL A 71 7.73 -1.86 -5.98
C VAL A 71 9.14 -1.91 -5.42
N GLN A 72 10.18 -1.96 -6.27
CA GLN A 72 11.57 -1.94 -5.81
C GLN A 72 11.88 -0.63 -5.08
N GLN A 73 11.55 0.52 -5.67
CA GLN A 73 11.77 1.82 -5.04
C GLN A 73 11.05 1.95 -3.69
N LEU A 74 9.83 1.40 -3.59
CA LEU A 74 9.11 1.35 -2.31
C LEU A 74 9.86 0.49 -1.30
N CYS A 75 10.30 -0.71 -1.66
CA CYS A 75 11.05 -1.61 -0.77
C CYS A 75 12.41 -1.03 -0.32
N ASP A 76 12.99 -0.11 -1.09
CA ASP A 76 14.23 0.59 -0.72
C ASP A 76 13.99 1.68 0.35
N LEU A 77 12.73 2.08 0.59
CA LEU A 77 12.38 3.04 1.64
C LEU A 77 12.29 2.38 3.03
N PRO A 78 12.70 3.09 4.10
CA PRO A 78 12.57 2.58 5.46
C PRO A 78 11.09 2.39 5.83
N GLY A 79 10.77 1.21 6.37
CA GLY A 79 9.42 0.85 6.83
C GLY A 79 8.52 0.25 5.75
N PHE A 80 9.02 0.04 4.53
CA PHE A 80 8.30 -0.62 3.45
C PHE A 80 8.88 -2.01 3.19
N GLY A 81 8.13 -3.05 3.55
CA GLY A 81 8.42 -4.41 3.11
C GLY A 81 7.65 -4.77 1.85
N GLU A 82 8.01 -5.91 1.24
CA GLU A 82 7.35 -6.46 0.05
C GLU A 82 5.82 -6.50 0.18
N TRP A 83 5.30 -6.85 1.36
CA TRP A 83 3.85 -6.87 1.60
C TRP A 83 3.21 -5.49 1.37
N THR A 84 3.80 -4.43 1.94
CA THR A 84 3.28 -3.06 1.81
C THR A 84 3.44 -2.57 0.37
N ALA A 85 4.56 -2.84 -0.27
CA ALA A 85 4.80 -2.45 -1.65
C ALA A 85 3.81 -3.12 -2.62
N GLN A 86 3.53 -4.42 -2.45
CA GLN A 86 2.51 -5.13 -3.24
C GLN A 86 1.10 -4.62 -2.95
N TYR A 87 0.79 -4.24 -1.70
CA TYR A 87 -0.49 -3.61 -1.37
C TYR A 87 -0.65 -2.26 -2.08
N ILE A 88 0.41 -1.44 -2.14
CA ILE A 88 0.42 -0.18 -2.91
C ILE A 88 0.30 -0.45 -4.40
N ALA A 89 0.99 -1.45 -4.95
CA ALA A 89 0.84 -1.85 -6.34
C ALA A 89 -0.62 -2.22 -6.68
N MET A 90 -1.28 -2.94 -5.77
CA MET A 90 -2.69 -3.30 -5.92
C MET A 90 -3.63 -2.08 -5.88
N ARG A 91 -3.50 -1.22 -4.85
CA ARG A 91 -4.49 -0.17 -4.56
C ARG A 91 -4.21 1.15 -5.27
N ALA A 92 -2.96 1.57 -5.37
CA ALA A 92 -2.57 2.84 -5.96
C ALA A 92 -2.24 2.69 -7.45
N LEU A 93 -1.36 1.74 -7.78
CA LEU A 93 -0.91 1.54 -9.18
C LEU A 93 -1.96 0.85 -10.06
N LYS A 94 -3.03 0.31 -9.46
CA LYS A 94 -4.09 -0.49 -10.10
C LYS A 94 -3.57 -1.74 -10.83
N TYR A 95 -2.54 -2.37 -10.28
CA TYR A 95 -1.97 -3.58 -10.85
C TYR A 95 -2.87 -4.80 -10.59
N SER A 96 -3.28 -5.51 -11.65
CA SER A 96 -4.20 -6.65 -11.55
C SER A 96 -3.57 -7.92 -10.97
N ASP A 97 -2.24 -7.98 -10.93
CA ASP A 97 -1.47 -9.18 -10.61
C ASP A 97 -0.54 -9.03 -9.40
N ALA A 98 -0.86 -8.07 -8.51
CA ALA A 98 -0.17 -7.85 -7.25
C ALA A 98 -0.47 -9.00 -6.27
N LEU A 99 0.52 -9.35 -5.45
CA LEU A 99 0.39 -10.47 -4.51
C LEU A 99 1.15 -10.19 -3.20
N PRO A 100 0.47 -9.69 -2.16
CA PRO A 100 1.06 -9.61 -0.83
C PRO A 100 1.13 -11.01 -0.19
N ALA A 101 2.05 -11.86 -0.66
CA ALA A 101 2.09 -13.29 -0.28
C ALA A 101 2.32 -13.57 1.22
N GLY A 102 2.78 -12.57 1.99
CA GLY A 102 2.92 -12.65 3.45
C GLY A 102 1.65 -12.27 4.23
N ASP A 103 0.53 -12.02 3.55
CA ASP A 103 -0.70 -11.52 4.18
C ASP A 103 -1.37 -12.58 5.07
N VAL A 104 -1.54 -12.27 6.35
CA VAL A 104 -2.08 -13.21 7.33
C VAL A 104 -3.55 -13.55 7.05
N ALA A 105 -4.33 -12.60 6.52
CA ALA A 105 -5.71 -12.86 6.14
C ALA A 105 -5.76 -13.79 4.91
N LEU A 106 -4.92 -13.57 3.90
CA LEU A 106 -4.77 -14.48 2.77
C LEU A 106 -4.33 -15.88 3.22
N HIS A 107 -3.41 -15.99 4.18
CA HIS A 107 -3.00 -17.28 4.75
C HIS A 107 -4.19 -17.99 5.37
N ARG A 108 -4.99 -17.28 6.18
CA ARG A 108 -6.20 -17.82 6.80
C ARG A 108 -7.24 -18.27 5.78
N ALA A 109 -7.55 -17.43 4.79
CA ALA A 109 -8.54 -17.73 3.74
C ALA A 109 -8.17 -18.95 2.90
N LEU A 110 -6.86 -19.25 2.78
CA LEU A 110 -6.34 -20.40 2.03
C LEU A 110 -6.07 -21.62 2.91
N GLY A 111 -6.39 -21.56 4.20
CA GLY A 111 -6.16 -22.66 5.16
C GLY A 111 -4.68 -22.88 5.51
N LEU A 112 -3.83 -21.87 5.34
CA LEU A 112 -2.37 -21.94 5.55
C LEU A 112 -1.92 -21.23 6.84
N HIS A 113 -2.84 -20.84 7.71
CA HIS A 113 -2.52 -20.10 8.92
C HIS A 113 -1.69 -20.95 9.88
N GLY A 114 -0.55 -20.42 10.32
CA GLY A 114 0.39 -21.14 11.20
C GLY A 114 1.38 -22.06 10.46
N GLU A 115 1.28 -22.18 9.13
CA GLU A 115 2.24 -22.96 8.36
C GLU A 115 3.56 -22.21 8.14
N ALA A 116 4.68 -22.85 8.49
CA ALA A 116 6.01 -22.26 8.33
C ALA A 116 6.35 -21.87 6.88
N LEU A 117 5.73 -22.55 5.89
CA LEU A 117 5.97 -22.33 4.47
C LEU A 117 4.80 -21.65 3.74
N ALA A 118 3.84 -21.05 4.46
CA ALA A 118 2.63 -20.46 3.88
C ALA A 118 2.94 -19.48 2.72
N LYS A 119 3.90 -18.58 2.89
CA LYS A 119 4.31 -17.62 1.85
C LYS A 119 4.77 -18.33 0.57
N ARG A 120 5.59 -19.38 0.68
CA ARG A 120 6.10 -20.15 -0.47
C ARG A 120 4.97 -20.89 -1.18
N GLN A 121 4.08 -21.50 -0.42
CA GLN A 121 2.92 -22.20 -0.99
C GLN A 121 1.98 -21.23 -1.71
N ILE A 122 1.76 -20.03 -1.18
CA ILE A 122 0.95 -19.00 -1.86
C ILE A 122 1.60 -18.56 -3.16
N LEU A 123 2.92 -18.32 -3.17
CA LEU A 123 3.63 -17.98 -4.40
C LEU A 123 3.43 -19.05 -5.48
N GLU A 124 3.47 -20.33 -5.12
CA GLU A 124 3.21 -21.43 -6.06
C GLU A 124 1.74 -21.54 -6.47
N ARG A 125 0.80 -21.58 -5.52
CA ARG A 125 -0.64 -21.70 -5.80
C ARG A 125 -1.17 -20.53 -6.63
N SER A 126 -0.66 -19.32 -6.37
CA SER A 126 -1.11 -18.10 -7.03
C SER A 126 -0.79 -18.03 -8.53
N LYS A 127 0.12 -18.88 -9.04
CA LYS A 127 0.41 -18.98 -10.47
C LYS A 127 -0.85 -19.27 -11.29
N ALA A 128 -1.77 -20.06 -10.74
CA ALA A 128 -3.04 -20.38 -11.39
C ALA A 128 -4.01 -19.18 -11.49
N TRP A 129 -3.76 -18.09 -10.75
CA TRP A 129 -4.59 -16.89 -10.77
C TRP A 129 -3.99 -15.77 -11.61
N MET A 130 -2.81 -15.96 -12.20
CA MET A 130 -2.21 -14.96 -13.07
C MET A 130 -3.06 -14.78 -14.35
N PRO A 131 -3.21 -13.55 -14.87
CA PRO A 131 -2.64 -12.28 -14.40
C PRO A 131 -3.58 -11.51 -13.43
N TRP A 132 -4.49 -12.19 -12.72
CA TRP A 132 -5.54 -11.60 -11.90
C TRP A 132 -5.37 -11.87 -10.40
N ARG A 133 -4.12 -12.06 -9.94
CA ARG A 133 -3.84 -12.39 -8.53
C ARG A 133 -4.40 -11.36 -7.55
N SER A 134 -4.44 -10.06 -7.89
CA SER A 134 -5.04 -9.03 -7.04
C SER A 134 -6.52 -9.31 -6.76
N TYR A 135 -7.27 -9.75 -7.76
CA TYR A 135 -8.69 -10.07 -7.61
C TYR A 135 -8.91 -11.30 -6.75
N ALA A 136 -8.07 -12.33 -6.90
CA ALA A 136 -8.11 -13.50 -6.03
C ALA A 136 -7.84 -13.13 -4.56
N VAL A 137 -6.86 -12.26 -4.31
CA VAL A 137 -6.56 -11.75 -2.95
C VAL A 137 -7.73 -10.96 -2.39
N ILE A 138 -8.32 -10.04 -3.16
CA ILE A 138 -9.49 -9.27 -2.73
C ILE A 138 -10.66 -10.20 -2.39
N ARG A 139 -10.93 -11.21 -3.23
CA ARG A 139 -11.96 -12.22 -2.95
C ARG A 139 -11.68 -13.00 -1.67
N ALA A 140 -10.43 -13.37 -1.41
CA ALA A 140 -10.02 -14.06 -0.19
C ALA A 140 -10.21 -13.19 1.06
N TRP A 141 -9.95 -11.88 0.97
CA TRP A 141 -10.26 -10.95 2.06
C TRP A 141 -11.76 -10.85 2.32
N HIS A 142 -12.58 -10.77 1.26
CA HIS A 142 -14.04 -10.73 1.40
C HIS A 142 -14.63 -12.00 2.01
N SER A 143 -14.02 -13.18 1.80
CA SER A 143 -14.52 -14.42 2.43
C SER A 143 -14.28 -14.52 3.94
N LEU A 144 -13.56 -13.56 4.52
CA LEU A 144 -13.28 -13.48 5.96
C LEU A 144 -14.06 -12.38 6.68
N ALA A 145 -14.84 -11.58 5.94
CA ALA A 145 -15.65 -10.49 6.46
C ALA A 145 -17.03 -10.96 6.95
#